data_AF-A0A368VT59-F1
#
_entry.id   AF-A0A368VT59-F1
#
_cell.length_a   1.000
_cell.length_b   1.000
_cell.length_c   1.000
_cell.angle_alpha   90.00
_cell.angle_beta   90.00
_cell.angle_gamma   90.00
#
_symmetry.space_group_name_H-M   'P 1'
#
loop_
_entity.id
_entity.type
_entity.pdbx_description
1 polymer ?
#
loop_
_entity_poly.entity_id
_entity_poly.type
_entity_poly.pdbx_seq_one_letter_code
_entity_poly.pdbx_strand_id
1 'polypeptide(L)'
;MREILVAEMAELEAKKGELQAQYSGSTNIQERQNIIDDINKIEKKITGLRTQQEITQQHEDRMEEAQERINTAFDEVEFDGEKYPIRVFTKDEGSAQVLRIHFTNIHLSQEDENGKRVLELKAGYEADKNQLKEELKESKEMVQSLKEQLAQAIMDKEDLEQKRDAAVRMAEDAVRAKAAAELLADEKQKHIDKLREEQAIGASAAVRIVTNVEGDMADAMKAWKEQRPAIYDVQPTDPLKKVEFRAKLAETDEEITDKYIYIGKYRQLDEAEAGRFRLEREAAKAAAEVVEPDTHVEANIPLVVPPVFPFQEEPTTGLVEHGVVSESDAPVTRREFNQLTARVAQLEQSKVNAA
;
A
#
# COMPACT_ATOMS: atom_id res chain seq x y z
N MET A 1 -31.05 43.82 47.95
CA MET A 1 -30.24 43.22 46.86
C MET A 1 -30.31 41.69 46.92
N ARG A 2 -30.09 41.08 48.09
CA ARG A 2 -30.25 39.63 48.33
C ARG A 2 -31.58 39.03 47.87
N GLU A 3 -32.71 39.67 48.18
CA GLU A 3 -34.05 39.18 47.77
C GLU A 3 -34.23 39.12 46.24
N ILE A 4 -33.61 40.05 45.51
CA ILE A 4 -33.66 40.11 44.05
C ILE A 4 -32.86 38.95 43.45
N LEU A 5 -31.67 38.66 43.99
CA LEU A 5 -30.83 37.53 43.56
C LEU A 5 -31.53 36.18 43.80
N VAL A 6 -32.20 36.02 44.94
CA VAL A 6 -32.95 34.79 45.27
C VAL A 6 -34.13 34.60 44.31
N ALA A 7 -34.87 35.67 44.00
CA ALA A 7 -35.96 35.61 43.05
C ALA A 7 -35.47 35.25 41.63
N GLU A 8 -34.38 35.87 41.17
CA GLU A 8 -33.81 35.58 39.84
C GLU A 8 -33.30 34.14 39.72
N MET A 9 -32.69 33.58 40.77
CA MET A 9 -32.29 32.17 40.78
C MET A 9 -33.49 31.22 40.73
N ALA A 10 -34.56 31.51 41.48
CA ALA A 10 -35.76 30.69 41.48
C ALA A 10 -36.43 30.65 40.09
N GLU A 11 -36.46 31.79 39.38
CA GLU A 11 -36.94 31.86 37.99
C GLU A 11 -36.07 31.04 37.03
N LEU A 12 -34.75 31.10 37.16
CA LEU A 12 -33.83 30.33 36.33
C LEU A 12 -33.91 28.83 36.62
N GLU A 13 -34.11 28.43 37.88
CA GLU A 13 -34.33 27.02 38.26
C GLU A 13 -35.65 26.48 37.69
N ALA A 14 -36.72 27.29 37.73
CA ALA A 14 -37.99 26.94 37.10
C ALA A 14 -37.83 26.75 35.58
N LYS A 15 -37.16 27.69 34.91
CA LYS A 15 -36.90 27.64 33.46
C LYS A 15 -36.01 26.44 33.07
N LYS A 16 -35.02 26.10 33.90
CA LYS A 16 -34.21 24.89 33.72
C LYS A 16 -35.09 23.63 33.81
N GLY A 17 -36.00 23.57 34.78
CA GLY A 17 -36.95 22.46 34.93
C GLY A 17 -37.85 22.31 33.70
N GLU A 18 -38.35 23.41 33.15
CA GLU A 18 -39.14 23.42 31.90
C GLU A 18 -38.34 22.89 30.70
N LEU A 19 -37.09 23.35 30.53
CA LEU A 19 -36.22 22.88 29.45
C LEU A 19 -35.84 21.40 29.60
N GLN A 20 -35.62 20.91 30.82
CA GLN A 20 -35.40 19.48 31.08
C GLN A 20 -36.64 18.64 30.73
N ALA A 21 -37.84 19.14 31.02
CA ALA A 21 -39.08 18.48 30.60
C ALA A 21 -39.21 18.45 29.07
N GLN A 22 -38.91 19.56 28.38
CA GLN A 22 -38.90 19.63 26.91
C GLN A 22 -37.86 18.69 26.28
N TYR A 23 -36.67 18.58 26.88
CA TYR A 23 -35.63 17.64 26.45
C TYR A 23 -36.12 16.19 26.46
N SER A 24 -36.83 15.80 27.52
CA SER A 24 -37.40 14.45 27.67
C SER A 24 -38.50 14.14 26.64
N GLY A 25 -39.22 15.17 26.18
CA GLY A 25 -40.32 15.07 25.22
C GLY A 25 -39.94 15.23 23.74
N SER A 26 -38.81 15.89 23.41
CA SER A 26 -38.38 16.06 22.01
C SER A 26 -37.81 14.76 21.46
N THR A 27 -38.14 14.40 20.23
CA THR A 27 -37.55 13.27 19.47
C THR A 27 -36.49 13.74 18.47
N ASN A 28 -36.34 15.05 18.27
CA ASN A 28 -35.42 15.65 17.31
C ASN A 28 -34.04 15.84 17.95
N ILE A 29 -33.00 15.27 17.32
CA ILE A 29 -31.62 15.30 17.82
C ILE A 29 -31.07 16.72 17.90
N GLN A 30 -31.38 17.58 16.91
CA GLN A 30 -30.90 18.97 16.90
C GLN A 30 -31.58 19.82 17.97
N GLU A 31 -32.89 19.64 18.19
CA GLU A 31 -33.60 20.33 19.26
C GLU A 31 -33.07 19.92 20.64
N ARG A 32 -32.80 18.61 20.84
CA ARG A 32 -32.18 18.11 22.06
C ARG A 32 -30.81 18.74 22.32
N GLN A 33 -29.97 18.90 21.30
CA GLN A 33 -28.68 19.58 21.43
C GLN A 33 -28.84 21.06 21.82
N ASN A 34 -29.73 21.80 21.15
CA ASN A 34 -29.99 23.20 21.48
C ASN A 34 -30.50 23.37 22.92
N ILE A 35 -31.38 22.47 23.38
CA ILE A 35 -31.90 22.47 24.75
C ILE A 35 -30.78 22.18 25.76
N ILE A 36 -29.87 21.26 25.46
CA ILE A 36 -28.70 21.00 26.32
C ILE A 36 -27.83 22.24 26.44
N ASP A 37 -27.55 22.94 25.34
CA ASP A 37 -26.73 24.15 25.36
C ASP A 37 -27.37 25.27 26.19
N ASP A 38 -28.69 25.42 26.09
CA ASP A 38 -29.42 26.42 26.89
C ASP A 38 -29.52 26.04 28.37
N ILE A 39 -29.67 24.76 28.69
CA ILE A 39 -29.56 24.26 30.08
C ILE A 39 -28.16 24.58 30.64
N ASN A 40 -27.10 24.33 29.88
CA ASN A 40 -25.73 24.60 30.31
C ASN A 40 -25.49 26.10 30.56
N LYS A 41 -26.05 26.99 29.71
CA LYS A 41 -26.00 28.45 29.94
C LYS A 41 -26.73 28.85 31.21
N ILE A 42 -27.92 28.30 31.45
CA ILE A 42 -28.71 28.59 32.65
C ILE A 42 -27.98 28.08 33.91
N GLU A 43 -27.40 26.88 33.86
CA GLU A 43 -26.61 26.34 34.97
C GLU A 43 -25.42 27.23 35.30
N LYS A 44 -24.65 27.67 34.30
CA LYS A 44 -23.58 28.65 34.50
C LYS A 44 -24.11 29.91 35.18
N LYS A 45 -25.24 30.46 34.73
CA LYS A 45 -25.84 31.67 35.32
C LYS A 45 -26.31 31.45 36.77
N ILE A 46 -26.95 30.32 37.09
CA ILE A 46 -27.36 29.97 38.46
C ILE A 46 -26.13 29.85 39.37
N THR A 47 -25.06 29.21 38.92
CA THR A 47 -23.84 29.10 39.75
C THR A 47 -23.22 30.46 40.05
N GLY A 48 -23.19 31.38 39.07
CA GLY A 48 -22.70 32.74 39.29
C GLY A 48 -23.58 33.56 40.23
N LEU A 49 -24.91 33.42 40.14
CA LEU A 49 -25.82 34.09 41.07
C LEU A 49 -25.72 33.54 42.50
N ARG A 50 -25.50 32.23 42.67
CA ARG A 50 -25.28 31.63 43.98
C ARG A 50 -24.01 32.16 44.65
N THR A 51 -22.90 32.24 43.91
CA THR A 51 -21.66 32.81 44.48
C THR A 51 -21.86 34.28 44.83
N GLN A 52 -22.54 35.06 43.98
CA GLN A 52 -22.85 36.45 44.28
C GLN A 52 -23.74 36.62 45.51
N GLN A 53 -24.74 35.75 45.70
CA GLN A 53 -25.56 35.75 46.91
C GLN A 53 -24.73 35.42 48.16
N GLU A 54 -23.89 34.39 48.09
CA GLU A 54 -23.02 34.00 49.22
C GLU A 54 -22.05 35.12 49.59
N ILE A 55 -21.47 35.78 48.59
CA ILE A 55 -20.61 36.95 48.75
C ILE A 55 -21.37 38.10 49.43
N THR A 56 -22.60 38.39 48.98
CA THR A 56 -23.43 39.46 49.56
C THR A 56 -23.82 39.14 51.00
N GLN A 57 -24.14 37.88 51.29
CA GLN A 57 -24.52 37.46 52.64
C GLN A 57 -23.34 37.51 53.60
N GLN A 58 -22.15 37.04 53.19
CA GLN A 58 -20.93 37.20 53.99
C GLN A 58 -20.61 38.68 54.26
N HIS A 59 -20.96 39.59 53.36
CA HIS A 59 -20.80 41.02 53.60
C HIS A 59 -21.77 41.54 54.66
N GLU A 60 -23.05 41.18 54.54
CA GLU A 60 -24.08 41.53 55.53
C GLU A 60 -23.68 41.05 56.93
N ASP A 61 -23.28 39.77 57.06
CA ASP A 61 -22.87 39.18 58.33
C ASP A 61 -21.63 39.89 58.92
N ARG A 62 -20.64 40.23 58.08
CA ARG A 62 -19.44 40.96 58.53
C ARG A 62 -19.74 42.40 58.93
N MET A 63 -20.67 43.06 58.25
CA MET A 63 -21.11 44.41 58.61
C MET A 63 -21.86 44.40 59.95
N GLU A 64 -22.69 43.38 60.20
CA GLU A 64 -23.38 43.21 61.47
C GLU A 64 -22.38 42.96 62.62
N GLU A 65 -21.43 42.02 62.44
CA GLU A 65 -20.37 41.79 63.42
C GLU A 65 -19.50 43.03 63.66
N ALA A 66 -19.14 43.77 62.59
CA ALA A 66 -18.37 45.00 62.71
C ALA A 66 -19.14 46.07 63.48
N GLN A 67 -20.45 46.18 63.23
CA GLN A 67 -21.33 47.13 63.92
C GLN A 67 -21.42 46.83 65.42
N GLU A 68 -21.58 45.56 65.81
CA GLU A 68 -21.57 45.15 67.21
C GLU A 68 -20.23 45.43 67.89
N ARG A 69 -19.10 45.14 67.21
CA ARG A 69 -17.75 45.40 67.72
C ARG A 69 -17.50 46.90 67.88
N ILE A 70 -17.87 47.72 66.91
CA ILE A 70 -17.73 49.19 66.97
C ILE A 70 -18.55 49.74 68.14
N ASN A 71 -19.80 49.32 68.28
CA ASN A 71 -20.66 49.77 69.37
C ASN A 71 -20.09 49.43 70.75
N THR A 72 -19.49 48.24 70.89
CA THR A 72 -18.86 47.79 72.15
C THR A 72 -17.51 48.50 72.40
N ALA A 73 -16.73 48.77 71.36
CA ALA A 73 -15.42 49.41 71.48
C ALA A 73 -15.50 50.88 71.93
N PHE A 74 -16.59 51.58 71.62
CA PHE A 74 -16.80 52.98 72.04
C PHE A 74 -17.52 53.12 73.40
N ASP A 75 -17.72 52.03 74.14
CA ASP A 75 -18.11 52.11 75.55
C ASP A 75 -16.92 52.45 76.44
N GLU A 76 -15.71 52.02 76.08
CA GLU A 76 -14.49 52.14 76.88
C GLU A 76 -13.31 52.61 76.01
N VAL A 77 -12.62 53.68 76.41
CA VAL A 77 -11.40 54.18 75.78
C VAL A 77 -10.21 53.76 76.63
N GLU A 78 -9.24 53.11 76.02
CA GLU A 78 -7.99 52.76 76.67
C GLU A 78 -7.03 53.96 76.67
N PHE A 79 -6.60 54.39 77.87
CA PHE A 79 -5.60 55.43 78.06
C PHE A 79 -4.64 54.97 79.16
N ASP A 80 -3.35 54.93 78.83
CA ASP A 80 -2.28 54.46 79.74
C ASP A 80 -2.48 53.03 80.28
N GLY A 81 -3.04 52.13 79.44
CA GLY A 81 -3.28 50.72 79.80
C GLY A 81 -4.50 50.47 80.68
N GLU A 82 -5.24 51.53 81.06
CA GLU A 82 -6.50 51.44 81.78
C GLU A 82 -7.68 51.83 80.89
N LYS A 83 -8.82 51.16 81.10
CA LYS A 83 -10.04 51.40 80.32
C LYS A 83 -10.95 52.38 81.04
N TYR A 84 -11.31 53.46 80.36
CA TYR A 84 -12.15 54.53 80.90
C TYR A 84 -13.41 54.70 80.05
N PRO A 85 -14.61 54.81 80.64
CA PRO A 85 -15.80 55.08 79.85
C PRO A 85 -15.71 56.47 79.22
N ILE A 86 -16.19 56.62 77.97
CA ILE A 86 -16.13 57.90 77.21
C ILE A 86 -16.65 59.10 78.01
N ARG A 87 -17.63 58.87 78.90
CA ARG A 87 -18.20 59.89 79.79
C ARG A 87 -17.16 60.65 80.60
N VAL A 88 -16.04 60.02 80.96
CA VAL A 88 -14.95 60.63 81.76
C VAL A 88 -14.27 61.76 81.00
N PHE A 89 -14.26 61.71 79.67
CA PHE A 89 -13.59 62.69 78.81
C PHE A 89 -14.53 63.79 78.30
N THR A 90 -15.81 63.77 78.70
CA THR A 90 -16.84 64.68 78.19
C THR A 90 -17.54 65.41 79.32
N LYS A 91 -17.94 66.66 79.06
CA LYS A 91 -18.52 67.54 80.08
C LYS A 91 -19.96 67.16 80.49
N ASP A 92 -20.70 66.52 79.59
CA ASP A 92 -22.10 66.15 79.75
C ASP A 92 -22.46 64.93 78.87
N GLU A 93 -23.55 64.25 79.22
CA GLU A 93 -24.01 63.03 78.55
C GLU A 93 -24.34 63.25 77.06
N GLY A 94 -24.84 64.43 76.71
CA GLY A 94 -25.17 64.77 75.33
C GLY A 94 -23.91 64.83 74.47
N SER A 95 -22.85 65.45 74.98
CA SER A 95 -21.54 65.48 74.33
C SER A 95 -20.93 64.09 74.14
N ALA A 96 -21.08 63.19 75.13
CA ALA A 96 -20.65 61.79 75.02
C ALA A 96 -21.40 61.02 73.93
N GLN A 97 -22.72 61.18 73.85
CA GLN A 97 -23.55 60.56 72.82
C GLN A 97 -23.21 61.07 71.42
N VAL A 98 -22.99 62.38 71.24
CA VAL A 98 -22.63 62.94 69.94
C VAL A 98 -21.27 62.42 69.47
N LEU A 99 -20.27 62.34 70.35
CA LEU A 99 -18.97 61.76 70.01
C LEU A 99 -19.09 60.28 69.65
N ARG A 100 -19.87 59.50 70.43
CA ARG A 100 -20.13 58.09 70.12
C ARG A 100 -20.76 57.93 68.74
N ILE A 101 -21.84 58.68 68.44
CA ILE A 101 -22.52 58.63 67.14
C ILE A 101 -21.55 59.02 66.01
N HIS A 102 -20.73 60.05 66.20
CA HIS A 102 -19.77 60.50 65.18
C HIS A 102 -18.71 59.42 64.89
N PHE A 103 -18.10 58.83 65.92
CA PHE A 103 -17.09 57.78 65.76
C PHE A 103 -17.69 56.48 65.21
N THR A 104 -18.86 56.07 65.69
CA THR A 104 -19.58 54.93 65.12
C THR A 104 -19.85 55.17 63.64
N ASN A 105 -20.36 56.33 63.24
CA ASN A 105 -20.63 56.64 61.83
C ASN A 105 -19.35 56.64 60.96
N ILE A 106 -18.23 57.17 61.45
CA ILE A 106 -16.96 57.15 60.72
C ILE A 106 -16.51 55.70 60.48
N HIS A 107 -16.49 54.87 61.53
CA HIS A 107 -16.04 53.49 61.40
C HIS A 107 -17.00 52.63 60.56
N LEU A 108 -18.31 52.85 60.69
CA LEU A 108 -19.32 52.17 59.88
C LEU A 108 -19.15 52.51 58.39
N SER A 109 -18.86 53.78 58.07
CA SER A 109 -18.57 54.21 56.70
C SER A 109 -17.27 53.60 56.17
N GLN A 110 -16.22 53.51 57.00
CA GLN A 110 -14.96 52.88 56.60
C GLN A 110 -15.08 51.37 56.39
N GLU A 111 -15.82 50.68 57.26
CA GLU A 111 -16.10 49.25 57.12
C GLU A 111 -16.98 48.98 55.90
N ASP A 112 -17.97 49.83 55.59
CA ASP A 112 -18.77 49.71 54.37
C ASP A 112 -17.92 49.89 53.10
N GLU A 113 -17.01 50.87 53.07
CA GLU A 113 -16.06 51.05 51.95
C GLU A 113 -15.08 49.89 51.82
N ASN A 114 -14.51 49.42 52.93
CA ASN A 114 -13.60 48.27 52.93
C ASN A 114 -14.32 46.98 52.53
N GLY A 115 -15.55 46.81 53.00
CA GLY A 115 -16.44 45.71 52.63
C GLY A 115 -16.67 45.69 51.13
N LYS A 116 -17.09 46.82 50.53
CA LYS A 116 -17.25 46.95 49.06
C LYS A 116 -15.98 46.61 48.31
N ARG A 117 -14.82 47.13 48.74
CA ARG A 117 -13.52 46.80 48.12
C ARG A 117 -13.23 45.30 48.18
N VAL A 118 -13.49 44.65 49.32
CA VAL A 118 -13.29 43.20 49.45
C VAL A 118 -14.23 42.42 48.53
N LEU A 119 -15.48 42.86 48.35
CA LEU A 119 -16.41 42.23 47.41
C LEU A 119 -15.95 42.37 45.96
N GLU A 120 -15.53 43.58 45.56
CA GLU A 120 -14.98 43.83 44.22
C GLU A 120 -13.73 42.98 43.96
N LEU A 121 -12.83 42.90 44.94
CA LEU A 121 -11.63 42.09 44.85
C LEU A 121 -11.97 40.59 44.72
N LYS A 122 -12.90 40.08 45.54
CA LYS A 122 -13.36 38.68 45.47
C LYS A 122 -14.02 38.37 44.13
N ALA A 123 -14.90 39.24 43.65
CA ALA A 123 -15.55 39.08 42.35
C ALA A 123 -14.52 39.09 41.19
N GLY A 124 -13.51 39.97 41.25
CA GLY A 124 -12.40 39.97 40.30
C GLY A 124 -11.61 38.66 40.31
N TYR A 125 -11.24 38.16 41.50
CA TYR A 125 -10.55 36.87 41.64
C TYR A 125 -11.37 35.69 41.11
N GLU A 126 -12.68 35.67 41.33
CA GLU A 126 -13.54 34.63 40.77
C GLU A 126 -13.64 34.71 39.24
N ALA A 127 -13.71 35.92 38.68
CA ALA A 127 -13.70 36.14 37.24
C ALA A 127 -12.39 35.63 36.62
N ASP A 128 -11.24 36.03 37.16
CA ASP A 128 -9.92 35.58 36.71
C ASP A 128 -9.77 34.06 36.81
N LYS A 129 -10.24 33.47 37.91
CA LYS A 129 -10.23 32.01 38.12
C LYS A 129 -11.09 31.29 37.08
N ASN A 130 -12.23 31.85 36.70
CA ASN A 130 -13.10 31.27 35.68
C ASN A 130 -12.49 31.42 34.28
N GLN A 131 -11.88 32.56 33.98
CA GLN A 131 -11.15 32.78 32.73
C GLN A 131 -10.00 31.78 32.59
N LEU A 132 -9.13 31.65 33.60
CA LEU A 132 -8.04 30.68 33.60
C LEU A 132 -8.51 29.23 33.44
N LYS A 133 -9.69 28.89 33.98
CA LYS A 133 -10.28 27.56 33.79
C LYS A 133 -10.73 27.31 32.35
N GLU A 134 -11.31 28.31 31.69
CA GLU A 134 -11.72 28.19 30.28
C GLU A 134 -10.49 28.14 29.37
N GLU A 135 -9.49 29.00 29.58
CA GLU A 135 -8.21 28.96 28.86
C GLU A 135 -7.50 27.60 29.02
N LEU A 136 -7.50 27.03 30.23
CA LEU A 136 -6.95 25.69 30.48
C LEU A 136 -7.73 24.61 29.73
N LYS A 137 -9.05 24.74 29.62
CA LYS A 137 -9.90 23.80 28.90
C LYS A 137 -9.67 23.89 27.39
N GLU A 138 -9.67 25.10 26.82
CA GLU A 138 -9.35 25.35 25.41
C GLU A 138 -7.95 24.82 25.06
N SER A 139 -6.96 25.09 25.91
CA SER A 139 -5.60 24.57 25.72
C SER A 139 -5.55 23.04 25.71
N LYS A 140 -6.31 22.38 26.59
CA LYS A 140 -6.41 20.91 26.60
C LYS A 140 -7.07 20.36 25.34
N GLU A 141 -8.15 20.97 24.88
CA GLU A 141 -8.83 20.58 23.64
C GLU A 141 -7.90 20.76 22.43
N MET A 142 -7.15 21.87 22.37
CA MET A 142 -6.15 22.11 21.33
C MET A 142 -5.04 21.05 21.34
N VAL A 143 -4.51 20.70 22.51
CA VAL A 143 -3.50 19.64 22.64
C VAL A 143 -4.04 18.29 22.19
N GLN A 144 -5.30 17.98 22.50
CA GLN A 144 -5.93 16.75 22.04
C GLN A 144 -6.07 16.73 20.51
N SER A 145 -6.57 17.81 19.91
CA SER A 145 -6.68 17.95 18.45
C SER A 145 -5.31 17.82 17.76
N LEU A 146 -4.27 18.44 18.30
CA LEU A 146 -2.90 18.32 17.75
C LEU A 146 -2.36 16.89 17.86
N LYS A 147 -2.68 16.14 18.92
CA LYS A 147 -2.31 14.73 19.04
C LYS A 147 -3.01 13.86 17.99
N GLU A 148 -4.28 14.11 17.73
CA GLU A 148 -5.05 13.42 16.70
C GLU A 148 -4.49 13.71 15.30
N GLN A 149 -4.19 14.98 15.00
CA GLN A 149 -3.54 15.36 13.74
C GLN A 149 -2.15 14.74 13.59
N LEU A 150 -1.36 14.68 14.66
CA LEU A 150 -0.05 14.03 14.65
C LEU A 150 -0.18 12.53 14.37
N ALA A 151 -1.13 11.85 15.02
CA ALA A 151 -1.39 10.44 14.78
C ALA A 151 -1.80 10.18 13.33
N GLN A 152 -2.68 11.01 12.76
CA GLN A 152 -3.06 10.91 11.35
C GLN A 152 -1.85 11.13 10.42
N ALA A 153 -1.03 12.15 10.68
CA ALA A 153 0.15 12.42 9.87
C ALA A 153 1.19 11.28 9.92
N ILE A 154 1.30 10.58 11.05
CA ILE A 154 2.14 9.38 11.19
C ILE A 154 1.59 8.25 10.30
N MET A 155 0.28 7.97 10.36
CA MET A 155 -0.35 6.96 9.50
C MET A 155 -0.18 7.28 8.01
N ASP A 156 -0.42 8.53 7.61
CA ASP A 156 -0.27 8.97 6.22
C ASP A 156 1.18 8.81 5.74
N LYS A 157 2.15 9.08 6.61
CA LYS A 157 3.57 8.89 6.32
C LYS A 157 3.90 7.42 6.11
N GLU A 158 3.43 6.53 6.98
CA GLU A 158 3.65 5.08 6.86
C GLU A 158 3.04 4.55 5.56
N ASP A 159 1.82 4.97 5.21
CA ASP A 159 1.16 4.62 3.96
C ASP A 159 1.95 5.09 2.73
N LEU A 160 2.50 6.31 2.77
CA LEU A 160 3.33 6.85 1.70
C LEU A 160 4.66 6.11 1.57
N GLU A 161 5.29 5.73 2.69
CA GLU A 161 6.51 4.92 2.69
C GLU A 161 6.25 3.53 2.09
N GLN A 162 5.15 2.87 2.45
CA GLN A 162 4.75 1.60 1.85
C GLN A 162 4.49 1.73 0.34
N LYS A 163 3.80 2.78 -0.10
CA LYS A 163 3.56 3.06 -1.52
C LYS A 163 4.87 3.32 -2.27
N ARG A 164 5.79 4.08 -1.67
CA ARG A 164 7.12 4.33 -2.23
C ARG A 164 7.87 3.01 -2.41
N ASP A 165 7.91 2.17 -1.37
CA ASP A 165 8.68 0.93 -1.40
C ASP A 165 8.07 -0.08 -2.40
N ALA A 166 6.73 -0.12 -2.51
CA ALA A 166 6.05 -0.89 -3.55
C ALA A 166 6.39 -0.39 -4.96
N ALA A 167 6.40 0.93 -5.18
CA ALA A 167 6.77 1.52 -6.46
C ALA A 167 8.24 1.26 -6.83
N VAL A 168 9.14 1.31 -5.85
CA VAL A 168 10.56 0.97 -6.05
C VAL A 168 10.71 -0.49 -6.48
N ARG A 169 10.03 -1.43 -5.78
CA ARG A 169 10.05 -2.85 -6.18
C ARG A 169 9.52 -3.07 -7.60
N MET A 170 8.40 -2.43 -7.95
CA MET A 170 7.85 -2.51 -9.31
C MET A 170 8.82 -1.96 -10.37
N ALA A 171 9.53 -0.87 -10.06
CA ALA A 171 10.53 -0.31 -10.95
C ALA A 171 11.73 -1.26 -11.13
N GLU A 172 12.23 -1.87 -10.03
CA GLU A 172 13.30 -2.86 -10.08
C GLU A 172 12.91 -4.09 -10.91
N ASP A 173 11.70 -4.62 -10.72
CA ASP A 173 11.19 -5.76 -11.49
C ASP A 173 11.02 -5.42 -12.97
N ALA A 174 10.55 -4.21 -13.30
CA ALA A 174 10.46 -3.73 -14.67
C ALA A 174 11.85 -3.63 -15.34
N VAL A 175 12.86 -3.14 -14.61
CA VAL A 175 14.26 -3.08 -15.09
C VAL A 175 14.80 -4.49 -15.34
N ARG A 176 14.57 -5.44 -14.42
CA ARG A 176 14.99 -6.84 -14.61
C ARG A 176 14.29 -7.49 -15.80
N ALA A 177 12.98 -7.30 -15.94
CA ALA A 177 12.21 -7.83 -17.06
C ALA A 177 12.69 -7.27 -18.40
N LYS A 178 13.02 -5.97 -18.44
CA LYS A 178 13.60 -5.34 -19.64
C LYS A 178 14.97 -5.93 -19.99
N ALA A 179 15.86 -6.09 -19.01
CA ALA A 179 17.18 -6.70 -19.24
C ALA A 179 17.06 -8.14 -19.75
N ALA A 180 16.14 -8.94 -19.19
CA ALA A 180 15.88 -10.29 -19.66
C ALA A 180 15.32 -10.33 -21.10
N ALA A 181 14.44 -9.39 -21.45
CA ALA A 181 13.91 -9.27 -22.80
C ALA A 181 14.98 -8.89 -23.83
N GLU A 182 15.91 -8.00 -23.46
CA GLU A 182 17.05 -7.62 -24.31
C GLU A 182 17.99 -8.82 -24.56
N LEU A 183 18.31 -9.61 -23.53
CA LEU A 183 19.11 -10.84 -23.70
C LEU A 183 18.45 -11.84 -24.65
N LEU A 184 17.15 -12.08 -24.50
CA LEU A 184 16.41 -12.97 -25.40
C LEU A 184 16.33 -12.44 -26.83
N ALA A 185 16.25 -11.12 -27.01
CA ALA A 185 16.28 -10.50 -28.32
C ALA A 185 17.65 -10.71 -29.00
N ASP A 186 18.74 -10.54 -28.26
CA ASP A 186 20.10 -10.78 -28.75
C ASP A 186 20.34 -12.25 -29.13
N GLU A 187 19.86 -13.20 -28.31
CA GLU A 187 19.92 -14.63 -28.62
C GLU A 187 19.15 -14.96 -29.90
N LYS A 188 17.92 -14.44 -30.04
CA LYS A 188 17.12 -14.62 -31.25
C LYS A 188 17.79 -14.01 -32.48
N GLN A 189 18.43 -12.85 -32.34
CA GLN A 189 19.16 -12.23 -33.44
C GLN A 189 20.34 -13.11 -33.89
N LYS A 190 21.11 -13.67 -32.95
CA LYS A 190 22.18 -14.64 -33.26
C LYS A 190 21.64 -15.89 -33.96
N HIS A 191 20.47 -16.39 -33.55
CA HIS A 191 19.83 -17.52 -34.24
C HIS A 191 19.40 -17.17 -35.66
N ILE A 192 18.82 -15.99 -35.88
CA ILE A 192 18.45 -15.51 -37.22
C ILE A 192 19.69 -15.39 -38.10
N ASP A 193 20.79 -14.86 -37.58
CA ASP A 193 22.03 -14.69 -38.34
C ASP A 193 22.64 -16.05 -38.71
N LYS A 194 22.64 -17.03 -37.80
CA LYS A 194 23.03 -18.42 -38.10
C LYS A 194 22.14 -19.05 -39.17
N LEU A 195 20.82 -18.91 -39.06
CA LEU A 195 19.90 -19.44 -40.07
C LEU A 195 20.11 -18.79 -41.44
N ARG A 196 20.41 -17.49 -41.48
CA ARG A 196 20.76 -16.78 -42.73
C ARG A 196 22.07 -17.30 -43.32
N GLU A 197 23.07 -17.56 -42.49
CA GLU A 197 24.33 -18.17 -42.90
C GLU A 197 24.12 -19.59 -43.46
N GLU A 198 23.36 -20.44 -42.76
CA GLU A 198 23.00 -21.78 -43.22
C GLU A 198 22.22 -21.75 -44.54
N GLN A 199 21.25 -20.84 -44.68
CA GLN A 199 20.52 -20.65 -45.93
C GLN A 199 21.43 -20.19 -47.08
N ALA A 200 22.40 -19.30 -46.81
CA ALA A 200 23.37 -18.87 -47.82
C ALA A 200 24.30 -20.02 -48.24
N ILE A 201 24.77 -20.84 -47.29
CA ILE A 201 25.57 -22.04 -47.56
C ILE A 201 24.74 -23.03 -48.39
N GLY A 202 23.50 -23.33 -47.97
CA GLY A 202 22.59 -24.22 -48.70
C GLY A 202 22.27 -23.73 -50.12
N ALA A 203 22.04 -22.43 -50.30
CA ALA A 203 21.80 -21.82 -51.61
C ALA A 203 23.06 -21.91 -52.50
N SER A 204 24.25 -21.66 -51.96
CA SER A 204 25.51 -21.79 -52.72
C SER A 204 25.83 -23.25 -53.09
N ALA A 205 25.51 -24.21 -52.22
CA ALA A 205 25.62 -25.64 -52.52
C ALA A 205 24.65 -26.07 -53.63
N ALA A 206 23.40 -25.58 -53.61
CA ALA A 206 22.43 -25.82 -54.67
C ALA A 206 22.88 -25.24 -56.03
N VAL A 207 23.44 -24.02 -56.06
CA VAL A 207 23.97 -23.40 -57.29
C VAL A 207 25.14 -24.20 -57.87
N ARG A 208 26.00 -24.78 -57.04
CA ARG A 208 27.16 -25.58 -57.48
C ARG A 208 26.77 -26.93 -58.08
N ILE A 209 25.62 -27.48 -57.69
CA ILE A 209 25.11 -28.75 -58.23
C ILE A 209 24.44 -28.53 -59.60
N VAL A 210 23.86 -27.35 -59.85
CA VAL A 210 23.13 -27.06 -61.11
C VAL A 210 24.06 -26.84 -62.31
N THR A 211 25.35 -26.53 -62.11
CA THR A 211 26.29 -26.32 -63.21
C THR A 211 26.74 -27.60 -63.96
N ASN A 212 26.37 -28.80 -63.49
CA ASN A 212 26.69 -30.09 -64.14
C ASN A 212 25.47 -30.81 -64.75
N VAL A 213 24.31 -30.16 -64.86
CA VAL A 213 23.04 -30.87 -65.13
C VAL A 213 22.77 -31.17 -66.63
N GLU A 214 23.47 -30.54 -67.57
CA GLU A 214 23.18 -30.77 -69.00
C GLU A 214 23.69 -32.13 -69.53
N GLY A 215 24.70 -32.74 -68.89
CA GLY A 215 25.21 -34.06 -69.27
C GLY A 215 24.50 -35.23 -68.57
N ASP A 216 24.41 -35.18 -67.23
CA ASP A 216 23.94 -36.32 -66.43
C ASP A 216 22.42 -36.56 -66.53
N MET A 217 21.62 -35.55 -66.85
CA MET A 217 20.16 -35.71 -66.93
C MET A 217 19.72 -36.50 -68.17
N ALA A 218 20.46 -36.40 -69.28
CA ALA A 218 20.17 -37.15 -70.51
C ALA A 218 20.48 -38.64 -70.35
N ASP A 219 21.59 -38.97 -69.67
CA ASP A 219 22.00 -40.36 -69.43
C ASP A 219 21.18 -41.01 -68.31
N ALA A 220 20.82 -40.27 -67.25
CA ALA A 220 19.87 -40.74 -66.25
C ALA A 220 18.47 -40.98 -66.84
N MET A 221 18.02 -40.15 -67.79
CA MET A 221 16.73 -40.36 -68.47
C MET A 221 16.76 -41.55 -69.44
N LYS A 222 17.90 -41.88 -70.06
CA LYS A 222 18.05 -43.11 -70.85
C LYS A 222 18.04 -44.36 -69.97
N ALA A 223 18.83 -44.38 -68.89
CA ALA A 223 18.85 -45.49 -67.94
C ALA A 223 17.46 -45.75 -67.34
N TRP A 224 16.70 -44.70 -67.01
CA TRP A 224 15.33 -44.84 -66.52
C TRP A 224 14.35 -45.35 -67.57
N LYS A 225 14.55 -45.05 -68.86
CA LYS A 225 13.72 -45.60 -69.94
C LYS A 225 14.02 -47.09 -70.20
N GLU A 226 15.27 -47.51 -70.04
CA GLU A 226 15.71 -48.90 -70.26
C GLU A 226 15.28 -49.86 -69.14
N GLN A 227 15.13 -49.37 -67.90
CA GLN A 227 14.68 -50.20 -66.76
C GLN A 227 13.18 -50.56 -66.77
N ARG A 228 12.40 -49.98 -67.70
CA ARG A 228 10.95 -50.22 -67.71
C ARG A 228 10.60 -51.58 -68.30
N PRO A 229 9.57 -52.26 -67.78
CA PRO A 229 9.13 -53.53 -68.35
C PRO A 229 8.67 -53.33 -69.81
N ALA A 230 9.11 -54.22 -70.68
CA ALA A 230 8.74 -54.20 -72.09
C ALA A 230 7.49 -55.06 -72.35
N ILE A 231 6.57 -54.57 -73.17
CA ILE A 231 5.30 -55.24 -73.51
C ILE A 231 5.13 -55.28 -75.03
N TYR A 232 4.42 -56.29 -75.53
CA TYR A 232 4.07 -56.44 -76.95
C TYR A 232 2.63 -56.96 -77.11
N ASP A 233 2.10 -56.98 -78.34
CA ASP A 233 0.72 -57.42 -78.68
C ASP A 233 -0.37 -56.71 -77.85
N VAL A 234 -0.40 -55.38 -77.95
CA VAL A 234 -1.35 -54.54 -77.22
C VAL A 234 -2.69 -54.51 -77.93
N GLN A 235 -3.74 -55.05 -77.30
CA GLN A 235 -5.10 -55.05 -77.84
C GLN A 235 -6.11 -54.46 -76.84
N PRO A 236 -7.04 -53.60 -77.27
CA PRO A 236 -8.11 -53.12 -76.40
C PRO A 236 -9.08 -54.27 -76.08
N THR A 237 -9.44 -54.42 -74.81
CA THR A 237 -10.35 -55.48 -74.33
C THR A 237 -11.80 -55.21 -74.73
N ASP A 238 -12.17 -53.93 -74.90
CA ASP A 238 -13.44 -53.48 -75.48
C ASP A 238 -13.14 -52.52 -76.66
N PRO A 239 -13.43 -52.90 -77.92
CA PRO A 239 -13.09 -52.11 -79.10
C PRO A 239 -13.83 -50.77 -79.20
N LEU A 240 -14.96 -50.61 -78.50
CA LEU A 240 -15.79 -49.40 -78.53
C LEU A 240 -15.38 -48.39 -77.45
N LYS A 241 -15.03 -48.87 -76.26
CA LYS A 241 -14.70 -47.99 -75.12
C LYS A 241 -13.20 -47.70 -74.99
N LYS A 242 -12.32 -48.62 -75.39
CA LYS A 242 -10.84 -48.47 -75.30
C LYS A 242 -10.34 -48.02 -73.91
N VAL A 243 -10.99 -48.52 -72.85
CA VAL A 243 -10.67 -48.22 -71.42
C VAL A 243 -9.93 -49.37 -70.76
N GLU A 244 -9.71 -50.49 -71.41
CA GLU A 244 -8.91 -51.60 -70.88
C GLU A 244 -8.10 -52.16 -72.04
N PHE A 245 -6.82 -52.42 -71.79
CA PHE A 245 -5.91 -53.00 -72.77
C PHE A 245 -5.28 -54.25 -72.19
N ARG A 246 -5.22 -55.28 -73.02
CA ARG A 246 -4.46 -56.49 -72.77
C ARG A 246 -3.14 -56.42 -73.53
N ALA A 247 -2.03 -56.76 -72.88
CA ALA A 247 -0.72 -56.85 -73.50
C ALA A 247 0.04 -58.05 -72.93
N LYS A 248 1.08 -58.52 -73.62
CA LYS A 248 1.97 -59.57 -73.11
C LYS A 248 3.30 -58.97 -72.68
N LEU A 249 3.82 -59.43 -71.54
CA LEU A 249 5.15 -59.03 -71.09
C LEU A 249 6.23 -59.68 -71.96
N ALA A 250 7.18 -58.89 -72.46
CA ALA A 250 8.22 -59.40 -73.36
C ALA A 250 9.18 -60.40 -72.67
N GLU A 251 9.30 -60.35 -71.34
CA GLU A 251 10.17 -61.23 -70.55
C GLU A 251 9.59 -62.63 -70.30
N THR A 252 8.27 -62.75 -70.07
CA THR A 252 7.65 -63.98 -69.52
C THR A 252 6.43 -64.49 -70.28
N ASP A 253 5.96 -63.78 -71.31
CA ASP A 253 4.73 -64.11 -72.03
C ASP A 253 3.44 -64.11 -71.19
N GLU A 254 3.48 -63.54 -69.99
CA GLU A 254 2.31 -63.38 -69.15
C GLU A 254 1.38 -62.28 -69.69
N GLU A 255 0.08 -62.58 -69.77
CA GLU A 255 -0.95 -61.62 -70.16
C GLU A 255 -1.27 -60.67 -69.01
N ILE A 256 -1.04 -59.37 -69.24
CA ILE A 256 -1.41 -58.30 -68.31
C ILE A 256 -2.61 -57.52 -68.85
N THR A 257 -3.52 -57.13 -67.97
CA THR A 257 -4.63 -56.23 -68.30
C THR A 257 -4.52 -54.96 -67.46
N ASP A 258 -4.44 -53.80 -68.11
CA ASP A 258 -4.38 -52.50 -67.44
C ASP A 258 -5.44 -51.55 -68.02
N LYS A 259 -6.06 -50.74 -67.15
CA LYS A 259 -7.14 -49.82 -67.53
C LYS A 259 -6.63 -48.68 -68.40
N TYR A 260 -5.34 -48.37 -68.35
CA TYR A 260 -4.72 -47.49 -69.32
C TYR A 260 -3.27 -47.91 -69.43
N ILE A 261 -2.82 -48.34 -70.62
CA ILE A 261 -1.39 -48.45 -70.89
C ILE A 261 -0.88 -47.01 -71.00
N TYR A 262 -0.62 -46.40 -69.84
CA TYR A 262 -0.10 -45.05 -69.74
C TYR A 262 1.22 -44.98 -70.50
N ILE A 263 1.30 -44.06 -71.45
CA ILE A 263 2.50 -43.70 -72.20
C ILE A 263 3.58 -43.30 -71.18
N GLY A 264 4.40 -44.25 -70.75
CA GLY A 264 5.35 -44.04 -69.66
C GLY A 264 5.59 -45.23 -68.73
N LYS A 265 4.65 -46.17 -68.59
CA LYS A 265 4.82 -47.32 -67.66
C LYS A 265 5.54 -48.51 -68.31
N TYR A 266 5.40 -48.66 -69.63
CA TYR A 266 5.93 -49.79 -70.38
C TYR A 266 6.65 -49.32 -71.65
N ARG A 267 7.64 -50.11 -72.09
CA ARG A 267 8.27 -49.96 -73.41
C ARG A 267 7.53 -50.87 -74.40
N GLN A 268 6.93 -50.31 -75.44
CA GLN A 268 6.28 -51.11 -76.49
C GLN A 268 7.33 -51.65 -77.45
N LEU A 269 7.34 -52.96 -77.66
CA LEU A 269 8.20 -53.66 -78.63
C LEU A 269 7.32 -54.35 -79.66
N ASP A 270 7.82 -54.45 -80.88
CA ASP A 270 7.20 -55.30 -81.90
C ASP A 270 7.47 -56.79 -81.59
N GLU A 271 6.63 -57.69 -82.11
CA GLU A 271 6.70 -59.13 -81.83
C GLU A 271 8.06 -59.75 -82.21
N ALA A 272 8.68 -59.26 -83.29
CA ALA A 272 10.02 -59.65 -83.72
C ALA A 272 11.15 -59.11 -82.81
N GLU A 273 10.91 -57.97 -82.13
CA GLU A 273 11.85 -57.35 -81.20
C GLU A 273 11.74 -57.93 -79.79
N ALA A 274 10.56 -58.39 -79.39
CA ALA A 274 10.33 -59.12 -78.13
C ALA A 274 11.16 -60.43 -78.08
N GLY A 275 11.26 -61.15 -79.19
CA GLY A 275 12.11 -62.36 -79.29
C GLY A 275 13.60 -62.06 -79.12
N ARG A 276 14.08 -60.90 -79.63
CA ARG A 276 15.48 -60.47 -79.44
C ARG A 276 15.75 -59.99 -78.03
N PHE A 277 14.80 -59.28 -77.42
CA PHE A 277 14.87 -58.81 -76.04
C PHE A 277 15.04 -59.98 -75.05
N ARG A 278 14.39 -61.13 -75.31
CA ARG A 278 14.55 -62.36 -74.51
C ARG A 278 15.96 -62.92 -74.60
N LEU A 279 16.48 -63.09 -75.81
CA LEU A 279 17.84 -63.59 -76.04
C LEU A 279 18.89 -62.72 -75.36
N GLU A 280 18.70 -61.40 -75.38
CA GLU A 280 19.62 -60.43 -74.75
C GLU A 280 19.52 -60.45 -73.21
N ARG A 281 18.30 -60.55 -72.65
CA ARG A 281 18.08 -60.67 -71.19
C ARG A 281 18.56 -62.01 -70.62
N GLU A 282 18.37 -63.11 -71.34
CA GLU A 282 18.89 -64.42 -70.93
C GLU A 282 20.41 -64.45 -70.97
N ALA A 283 21.03 -63.85 -72.00
CA ALA A 283 22.48 -63.67 -72.05
C ALA A 283 23.00 -62.76 -70.92
N ALA A 284 22.28 -61.69 -70.57
CA ALA A 284 22.64 -60.80 -69.47
C ALA A 284 22.48 -61.46 -68.09
N LYS A 285 21.43 -62.27 -67.87
CA LYS A 285 21.27 -63.06 -66.63
C LYS A 285 22.35 -64.14 -66.49
N ALA A 286 22.68 -64.84 -67.58
CA ALA A 286 23.77 -65.81 -67.60
C ALA A 286 25.14 -65.17 -67.34
N ALA A 287 25.34 -63.90 -67.69
CA ALA A 287 26.56 -63.15 -67.39
C ALA A 287 26.59 -62.56 -65.96
N ALA A 288 25.43 -62.31 -65.35
CA ALA A 288 25.31 -61.74 -64.00
C ALA A 288 25.38 -62.78 -62.86
N GLU A 289 25.18 -64.07 -63.16
CA GLU A 289 25.22 -65.16 -62.16
C GLU A 289 26.66 -65.64 -61.83
N VAL A 290 27.70 -65.02 -62.40
CA VAL A 290 29.11 -65.42 -62.23
C VAL A 290 29.89 -64.54 -61.23
N VAL A 291 29.26 -63.53 -60.60
CA VAL A 291 29.97 -62.62 -59.69
C VAL A 291 29.20 -62.37 -58.38
N GLU A 292 29.46 -63.22 -57.39
CA GLU A 292 29.44 -62.87 -55.96
C GLU A 292 30.83 -63.19 -55.39
N PRO A 293 31.43 -62.32 -54.55
CA PRO A 293 31.06 -62.34 -53.12
C PRO A 293 31.10 -61.01 -52.36
N ASP A 294 30.28 -60.99 -51.29
CA ASP A 294 30.46 -60.43 -49.95
C ASP A 294 31.21 -59.12 -49.71
N THR A 295 30.52 -58.16 -49.07
CA THR A 295 31.06 -57.38 -47.94
C THR A 295 29.93 -56.70 -47.16
N HIS A 296 29.41 -57.39 -46.13
CA HIS A 296 28.66 -56.76 -45.05
C HIS A 296 29.64 -56.10 -44.08
N VAL A 297 29.58 -54.78 -43.92
CA VAL A 297 30.27 -54.05 -42.84
C VAL A 297 29.22 -53.40 -41.95
N GLU A 298 29.02 -54.00 -40.77
CA GLU A 298 28.30 -53.41 -39.65
C GLU A 298 29.19 -52.34 -38.98
N ALA A 299 28.68 -51.12 -38.84
CA ALA A 299 29.31 -50.07 -38.05
C ALA A 299 28.36 -49.61 -36.92
N ASN A 300 28.43 -50.39 -35.83
CA ASN A 300 28.34 -50.04 -34.42
C ASN A 300 28.11 -48.54 -34.07
N ILE A 301 26.91 -48.20 -33.57
CA ILE A 301 26.58 -46.89 -32.98
C ILE A 301 26.51 -47.06 -31.45
N PRO A 302 27.34 -46.38 -30.64
CA PRO A 302 27.27 -46.50 -29.18
C PRO A 302 26.08 -45.69 -28.62
N LEU A 303 25.22 -46.39 -27.87
CA LEU A 303 24.06 -45.85 -27.17
C LEU A 303 24.51 -45.04 -25.93
N VAL A 304 24.31 -43.71 -25.97
CA VAL A 304 24.55 -42.83 -24.81
C VAL A 304 23.40 -42.98 -23.82
N VAL A 305 23.70 -43.51 -22.62
CA VAL A 305 22.75 -43.58 -21.49
C VAL A 305 22.75 -42.24 -20.77
N PRO A 306 21.59 -41.59 -20.54
CA PRO A 306 21.53 -40.32 -19.82
C PRO A 306 21.82 -40.50 -18.30
N PRO A 307 22.46 -39.53 -17.64
CA PRO A 307 22.84 -39.66 -16.23
C PRO A 307 21.62 -39.56 -15.30
N VAL A 308 21.58 -40.46 -14.32
CA VAL A 308 20.60 -40.47 -13.22
C VAL A 308 21.00 -39.41 -12.19
N PHE A 309 20.10 -38.46 -11.90
CA PHE A 309 20.27 -37.51 -10.80
C PHE A 309 19.95 -38.21 -9.47
N PRO A 310 20.83 -38.18 -8.46
CA PRO A 310 20.50 -38.65 -7.13
C PRO A 310 19.65 -37.60 -6.39
N PHE A 311 18.43 -37.97 -6.04
CA PHE A 311 17.68 -37.30 -4.97
C PHE A 311 18.35 -37.63 -3.63
N GLN A 312 18.77 -36.62 -2.88
CA GLN A 312 19.08 -36.73 -1.45
C GLN A 312 18.04 -35.95 -0.68
N GLU A 313 17.16 -36.67 0.02
CA GLU A 313 16.48 -36.17 1.21
C GLU A 313 17.30 -36.56 2.45
N GLU A 314 17.11 -35.79 3.52
CA GLU A 314 17.48 -35.98 4.93
C GLU A 314 18.47 -34.93 5.53
N PRO A 315 18.50 -34.72 6.86
CA PRO A 315 17.72 -33.68 7.52
C PRO A 315 18.61 -32.74 8.38
N THR A 316 18.00 -31.67 8.89
CA THR A 316 18.37 -30.88 10.10
C THR A 316 19.82 -30.77 10.61
N THR A 317 20.17 -29.50 10.91
CA THR A 317 21.11 -28.97 11.95
C THR A 317 22.61 -28.77 11.63
N GLY A 318 22.99 -27.48 11.50
CA GLY A 318 24.16 -26.92 12.21
C GLY A 318 25.21 -26.10 11.42
N LEU A 319 25.17 -24.76 11.59
CA LEU A 319 26.25 -23.74 11.46
C LEU A 319 26.85 -23.47 10.05
N VAL A 320 27.20 -22.25 9.60
CA VAL A 320 27.10 -20.84 10.04
C VAL A 320 27.51 -19.96 8.84
N GLU A 321 27.25 -18.64 8.92
CA GLU A 321 27.94 -17.53 8.21
C GLU A 321 27.20 -16.83 7.05
N HIS A 322 26.29 -15.90 7.38
CA HIS A 322 26.57 -14.45 7.30
C HIS A 322 25.33 -13.60 7.63
N GLY A 323 25.48 -12.64 8.57
CA GLY A 323 24.71 -11.38 8.54
C GLY A 323 23.47 -11.27 9.44
N VAL A 324 23.49 -11.75 10.68
CA VAL A 324 22.49 -11.36 11.69
C VAL A 324 22.93 -10.05 12.34
N VAL A 325 22.15 -8.99 12.12
CA VAL A 325 22.23 -7.75 12.90
C VAL A 325 21.75 -8.09 14.31
N SER A 326 22.69 -8.16 15.26
CA SER A 326 22.34 -8.12 16.69
C SER A 326 21.81 -6.73 17.01
N GLU A 327 20.49 -6.60 17.13
CA GLU A 327 19.89 -5.52 17.91
C GLU A 327 20.19 -5.82 19.38
N SER A 328 21.23 -5.16 19.89
CA SER A 328 21.46 -5.02 21.32
C SER A 328 20.36 -4.13 21.90
N ASP A 329 19.31 -4.74 22.41
CA ASP A 329 18.21 -4.07 23.12
C ASP A 329 18.66 -3.70 24.56
N ALA A 330 19.70 -2.87 24.66
CA ALA A 330 20.19 -2.31 25.90
C ALA A 330 19.72 -0.84 26.00
N PRO A 331 19.18 -0.41 27.15
CA PRO A 331 18.72 0.98 27.32
C PRO A 331 19.91 1.94 27.17
N VAL A 332 19.80 2.86 26.21
CA VAL A 332 20.80 3.89 25.90
C VAL A 332 21.24 4.58 27.19
N THR A 333 22.53 4.52 27.49
CA THR A 333 23.04 5.14 28.71
C THR A 333 23.01 6.66 28.58
N ARG A 334 22.75 7.39 29.68
CA ARG A 334 22.74 8.88 29.70
C ARG A 334 23.98 9.51 29.07
N ARG A 335 25.11 8.79 29.07
CA ARG A 335 26.37 9.23 28.46
C ARG A 335 26.31 9.21 26.92
N GLU A 336 25.72 8.18 26.34
CA GLU A 336 25.55 8.04 24.89
C GLU A 336 24.52 9.04 24.37
N PHE A 337 23.43 9.26 25.13
CA PHE A 337 22.43 10.28 24.82
C PHE A 337 23.08 11.68 24.73
N ASN A 338 23.88 12.07 25.73
CA ASN A 338 24.54 13.38 25.72
C ASN A 338 25.55 13.54 24.58
N GLN A 339 26.23 12.46 24.18
CA GLN A 339 27.15 12.48 23.03
C GLN A 339 26.40 12.63 21.69
N LEU A 340 25.24 11.98 21.56
CA LEU A 340 24.36 12.14 20.39
C LEU A 340 23.78 13.55 20.32
N THR A 341 23.31 14.11 21.44
CA THR A 341 22.83 15.50 21.49
C THR A 341 23.92 16.51 21.10
N ALA A 342 25.16 16.30 21.57
CA ALA A 342 26.28 17.16 21.20
C ALA A 342 26.64 17.08 19.70
N ARG A 343 26.56 15.90 19.10
CA ARG A 343 26.79 15.72 17.65
C ARG A 343 25.69 16.36 16.81
N VAL A 344 24.43 16.24 17.22
CA VAL A 344 23.30 16.86 16.52
C VAL A 344 23.40 18.38 16.58
N ALA A 345 23.75 18.95 17.74
CA ALA A 345 23.96 20.40 17.87
C ALA A 345 25.09 20.93 16.98
N GLN A 346 26.19 20.18 16.82
CA GLN A 346 27.28 20.53 15.90
C GLN A 346 26.85 20.46 14.42
N LEU A 347 26.00 19.48 14.06
CA LEU A 347 25.49 19.36 12.69
C LEU A 347 24.49 20.47 12.35
N GLU A 348 23.70 20.93 13.32
CA GLU A 348 22.79 22.05 13.13
C GLU A 348 23.56 23.38 13.00
N GLN A 349 24.59 23.62 13.82
CA GLN A 349 25.44 24.80 13.68
C GLN A 349 26.24 24.82 12.37
N SER A 350 26.72 23.68 11.90
CA SER A 350 27.43 23.60 10.62
C SER A 350 26.52 23.77 9.40
N LYS A 351 25.23 23.39 9.50
CA LYS A 351 24.23 23.68 8.46
C LYS A 351 23.80 25.14 8.42
N VAL A 352 23.73 25.81 9.58
CA VAL A 352 23.38 27.24 9.65
C VAL A 352 24.53 28.14 9.17
N ASN A 353 25.79 27.72 9.33
CA ASN A 353 26.95 28.46 8.82
C ASN A 353 27.29 28.17 7.34
N ALA A 354 26.60 27.23 6.71
CA ALA A 354 26.79 26.87 5.30
C ALA A 354 25.66 27.39 4.38
N ALA A 355 24.72 28.15 4.93
CA ALA A 355 23.69 28.91 4.23
C ALA A 355 23.97 30.41 4.41
#